data_AF-A0A6M0AI98-F1
#
_entry.id   AF-A0A6M0AI98-F1
#
_cell.length_a   1.000
_cell.length_b   1.000
_cell.length_c   1.000
_cell.angle_alpha   90.00
_cell.angle_beta   90.00
_cell.angle_gamma   90.00
#
_symmetry.space_group_name_H-M   'P 1'
#
loop_
_entity.id
_entity.type
_entity.pdbx_description
1 polymer ?
#
loop_
_entity_poly.entity_id
_entity_poly.type
_entity_poly.pdbx_seq_one_letter_code
_entity_poly.pdbx_strand_id
1 'polypeptide(L)'
;MHQQNLKNPSLGYQSRKNRWDFGLFSAFLLFSFINLGCVSQSSTEKSRTQANSLAYSQIEPLVIPVGGPAPDRRIGGLITTDINDDGQQDFIITKSDYIAVHDHSGKKLWAKQINIQVVGKSEQNGLPGTHGPGVQAADVDGDQKTEVLFLTKDNTLHIVEGFNG
;
A
#
# COMPACT_ATOMS: atom_id res chain seq x y z
N MET A 1 -25.03 -33.49 31.99
CA MET A 1 -24.32 -34.17 30.87
C MET A 1 -24.71 -33.40 29.61
N HIS A 2 -23.86 -32.79 28.79
CA HIS A 2 -22.51 -33.10 28.34
C HIS A 2 -21.81 -31.76 28.01
N GLN A 3 -20.59 -31.55 28.51
CA GLN A 3 -19.67 -30.53 27.99
C GLN A 3 -18.98 -31.13 26.76
N GLN A 4 -18.98 -30.42 25.64
CA GLN A 4 -18.19 -30.83 24.47
C GLN A 4 -16.86 -30.07 24.42
N ASN A 5 -15.82 -30.90 24.47
CA ASN A 5 -14.39 -30.64 24.35
C ASN A 5 -14.05 -30.17 22.92
N LEU A 6 -13.43 -29.00 22.77
CA LEU A 6 -12.74 -28.64 21.53
C LEU A 6 -11.23 -28.74 21.76
N LYS A 7 -10.63 -29.77 21.17
CA LYS A 7 -9.19 -30.00 21.11
C LYS A 7 -8.59 -29.14 19.99
N ASN A 8 -7.67 -28.24 20.35
CA ASN A 8 -6.79 -27.55 19.39
C ASN A 8 -5.62 -28.47 18.99
N PRO A 9 -5.32 -28.65 17.70
CA PRO A 9 -4.07 -29.28 17.28
C PRO A 9 -2.91 -28.27 17.26
N SER A 10 -1.85 -28.62 17.98
CA SER A 10 -0.56 -27.91 18.05
C SER A 10 0.22 -28.04 16.74
N LEU A 11 0.50 -26.92 16.08
CA LEU A 11 1.45 -26.85 14.96
C LEU A 11 2.88 -26.80 15.50
N GLY A 12 3.62 -27.88 15.25
CA GLY A 12 5.03 -28.02 15.61
C GLY A 12 5.93 -27.17 14.72
N TYR A 13 6.78 -26.35 15.36
CA TYR A 13 7.82 -25.56 14.73
C TYR A 13 9.15 -26.33 14.80
N GLN A 14 9.63 -26.85 13.67
CA GLN A 14 10.91 -27.57 13.58
C GLN A 14 12.05 -26.59 13.30
N SER A 15 12.93 -26.42 14.29
CA SER A 15 14.17 -25.62 14.23
C SER A 15 15.29 -26.42 13.55
N ARG A 16 15.77 -25.95 12.40
CA ARG A 16 17.01 -26.47 11.77
C ARG A 16 18.23 -25.82 12.42
N LYS A 17 19.08 -26.66 13.01
CA LYS A 17 20.42 -26.31 13.51
C LYS A 17 21.43 -26.41 12.36
N ASN A 18 22.13 -25.32 12.05
CA ASN A 18 23.34 -25.37 11.23
C ASN A 18 24.55 -25.08 12.12
N ARG A 19 25.44 -26.06 12.17
CA ARG A 19 26.70 -26.12 12.91
C ARG A 19 27.82 -25.69 11.96
N TRP A 20 28.63 -24.72 12.34
CA TRP A 20 29.89 -24.39 11.66
C TRP A 20 31.01 -24.37 12.70
N ASP A 21 31.97 -25.26 12.52
CA ASP A 21 33.16 -25.43 13.34
C ASP A 21 34.18 -24.35 12.97
N PHE A 22 34.76 -23.65 13.96
CA PHE A 22 35.91 -22.76 13.78
C PHE A 22 37.13 -23.31 14.52
N GLY A 23 38.16 -23.67 13.74
CA GLY A 23 39.48 -24.03 14.22
C GLY A 23 40.40 -22.81 14.37
N LEU A 24 41.26 -22.86 15.39
CA LEU A 24 42.30 -21.91 15.79
C LEU A 24 43.49 -21.86 14.82
N PHE A 25 44.18 -20.70 14.71
CA PHE A 25 45.66 -20.54 14.61
C PHE A 25 45.97 -19.02 14.75
N SER A 26 46.50 -18.56 15.88
CA SER A 26 47.92 -18.37 16.27
C SER A 26 48.59 -17.09 15.73
N ALA A 27 49.25 -16.38 16.66
CA ALA A 27 49.78 -15.02 16.59
C ALA A 27 51.16 -14.91 15.91
N PHE A 28 51.49 -13.69 15.44
CA PHE A 28 52.88 -13.21 15.30
C PHE A 28 52.95 -11.68 15.45
N LEU A 29 53.92 -11.22 16.26
CA LEU A 29 54.30 -9.83 16.56
C LEU A 29 55.43 -9.34 15.62
N LEU A 30 55.49 -8.01 15.36
CA LEU A 30 56.59 -7.07 15.73
C LEU A 30 56.77 -5.89 14.72
N PHE A 31 56.76 -4.65 15.26
CA PHE A 31 57.60 -3.43 14.98
C PHE A 31 57.54 -2.81 13.55
N SER A 32 57.60 -1.49 13.27
CA SER A 32 58.09 -0.31 14.01
C SER A 32 57.83 1.03 13.25
N PHE A 33 57.81 2.13 14.01
CA PHE A 33 58.20 3.53 13.72
C PHE A 33 57.49 4.49 12.72
N ILE A 34 56.96 5.57 13.34
CA ILE A 34 57.06 7.02 13.05
C ILE A 34 56.46 7.57 11.75
N ASN A 35 55.43 8.43 11.89
CA ASN A 35 55.52 9.83 11.43
C ASN A 35 54.48 10.73 12.11
N LEU A 36 54.96 11.87 12.61
CA LEU A 36 54.16 13.01 13.04
C LEU A 36 53.42 13.58 11.83
N GLY A 37 52.11 13.71 11.95
CA GLY A 37 51.28 14.47 11.04
C GLY A 37 50.00 14.87 11.75
N CYS A 38 50.07 15.91 12.58
CA CYS A 38 48.87 16.65 12.96
C CYS A 38 48.36 17.38 11.71
N VAL A 39 47.43 16.74 11.00
CA VAL A 39 46.51 17.46 10.12
C VAL A 39 45.13 17.23 10.72
N SER A 40 44.59 18.26 11.36
CA SER A 40 43.18 18.35 11.70
C SER A 40 42.39 18.41 10.39
N GLN A 41 42.10 17.26 9.80
CA GLN A 41 41.07 17.15 8.78
C GLN A 41 39.74 17.28 9.50
N SER A 42 39.18 18.48 9.41
CA SER A 42 37.77 18.77 9.60
C SER A 42 36.94 17.57 9.15
N SER A 43 36.24 16.93 10.08
CA SER A 43 35.23 15.92 9.82
C SER A 43 34.03 16.58 9.14
N THR A 44 34.19 16.94 7.88
CA THR A 44 33.08 16.97 6.93
C THR A 44 33.19 15.71 6.11
N GLU A 45 32.93 14.56 6.76
CA GLU A 45 32.39 13.42 6.03
C GLU A 45 31.08 13.90 5.44
N LYS A 46 31.18 14.33 4.19
CA LYS A 46 30.08 14.54 3.27
C LYS A 46 29.34 13.22 3.29
N SER A 47 28.28 13.14 4.11
CA SER A 47 27.39 12.00 4.22
C SER A 47 26.95 11.72 2.79
N ARG A 48 27.63 10.73 2.21
CA ARG A 48 27.29 10.19 0.92
C ARG A 48 25.91 9.67 1.18
N THR A 49 24.90 10.32 0.61
CA THR A 49 23.55 9.79 0.53
C THR A 49 23.70 8.46 -0.18
N GLN A 50 23.98 7.41 0.57
CA GLN A 50 23.85 6.04 0.14
C GLN A 50 22.34 5.93 -0.02
N ALA A 51 21.89 6.21 -1.24
CA ALA A 51 20.54 5.92 -1.65
C ALA A 51 20.35 4.45 -1.29
N ASN A 52 19.60 4.19 -0.22
CA ASN A 52 19.09 2.88 0.06
C ASN A 52 18.19 2.54 -1.12
N SER A 53 18.80 1.95 -2.14
CA SER A 53 18.17 1.35 -3.30
C SER A 53 17.33 0.21 -2.75
N LEU A 54 16.10 0.54 -2.35
CA LEU A 54 15.11 -0.49 -2.09
C LEU A 54 14.93 -1.23 -3.41
N ALA A 55 15.26 -2.53 -3.43
CA ALA A 55 15.17 -3.39 -4.60
C ALA A 55 13.69 -3.63 -4.96
N TYR A 56 12.99 -2.58 -5.39
CA TYR A 56 11.59 -2.66 -5.74
C TYR A 56 11.44 -3.06 -7.21
N SER A 57 11.22 -4.38 -7.37
CA SER A 57 10.53 -5.06 -8.46
C SER A 57 11.19 -5.12 -9.85
N GLN A 58 11.22 -6.32 -10.44
CA GLN A 58 11.60 -6.60 -11.83
C GLN A 58 10.43 -6.39 -12.82
N ILE A 59 9.35 -5.74 -12.39
CA ILE A 59 8.16 -5.53 -13.23
C ILE A 59 8.29 -4.20 -13.95
N GLU A 60 7.95 -4.19 -15.24
CA GLU A 60 7.80 -2.95 -15.98
C GLU A 60 6.60 -2.18 -15.41
N PRO A 61 6.75 -0.91 -15.00
CA PRO A 61 5.64 -0.13 -14.47
C PRO A 61 4.57 0.10 -15.54
N LEU A 62 3.34 -0.30 -15.25
CA LEU A 62 2.16 0.15 -16.00
C LEU A 62 1.81 1.57 -15.55
N VAL A 63 1.76 2.50 -16.50
CA VAL A 63 1.36 3.90 -16.23
C VAL A 63 -0.06 4.13 -16.71
N ILE A 64 -0.96 4.39 -15.77
CA ILE A 64 -2.38 4.65 -16.03
C ILE A 64 -2.67 6.15 -15.92
N PRO A 65 -3.13 6.84 -16.98
CA PRO A 65 -3.46 8.25 -16.93
C PRO A 65 -4.81 8.50 -16.23
N VAL A 66 -4.77 9.00 -15.00
CA VAL A 66 -5.94 9.16 -14.12
C VAL A 66 -6.74 10.46 -14.35
N GLY A 67 -6.71 11.01 -15.57
CA GLY A 67 -7.29 12.32 -15.89
C GLY A 67 -6.48 13.50 -15.34
N GLY A 68 -7.06 14.71 -15.43
CA GLY A 68 -6.41 15.97 -15.07
C GLY A 68 -6.03 16.10 -13.58
N PRO A 69 -5.23 17.11 -13.22
CA PRO A 69 -4.86 17.38 -11.83
C PRO A 69 -6.09 17.68 -10.98
N ALA A 70 -6.14 17.13 -9.77
CA ALA A 70 -7.17 17.50 -8.80
C ALA A 70 -6.96 18.96 -8.34
N PRO A 71 -8.04 19.72 -8.07
CA PRO A 71 -7.95 21.06 -7.49
C PRO A 71 -7.18 21.09 -6.17
N ASP A 72 -7.37 20.07 -5.32
CA ASP A 72 -6.56 19.81 -4.13
C ASP A 72 -5.81 18.48 -4.30
N ARG A 73 -4.47 18.53 -4.26
CA ARG A 73 -3.59 17.38 -4.46
C ARG A 73 -3.50 16.45 -3.24
N ARG A 74 -4.14 16.79 -2.12
CA ARG A 74 -4.05 16.05 -0.85
C ARG A 74 -5.30 15.23 -0.52
N ILE A 75 -6.29 15.23 -1.41
CA ILE A 75 -7.61 14.65 -1.17
C ILE A 75 -7.95 13.66 -2.27
N GLY A 76 -8.41 12.48 -1.88
CA GLY A 76 -8.70 11.37 -2.79
C GLY A 76 -8.04 10.08 -2.32
N GLY A 77 -8.31 8.99 -3.04
CA GLY A 77 -7.84 7.67 -2.66
C GLY A 77 -7.75 6.73 -3.86
N LEU A 78 -7.11 5.60 -3.61
CA LEU A 78 -7.03 4.46 -4.51
C LEU A 78 -7.45 3.23 -3.72
N ILE A 79 -8.40 2.46 -4.23
CA ILE A 79 -8.69 1.11 -3.74
C ILE A 79 -8.61 0.12 -4.88
N THR A 80 -8.33 -1.14 -4.54
CA THR A 80 -8.28 -2.26 -5.47
C THR A 80 -9.35 -3.29 -5.09
N THR A 81 -10.13 -3.72 -6.07
CA THR A 81 -11.12 -4.80 -5.94
C THR A 81 -11.42 -5.35 -7.33
N ASP A 82 -11.94 -6.56 -7.44
CA ASP A 82 -12.49 -7.08 -8.70
C ASP A 82 -13.84 -6.42 -8.95
N ILE A 83 -13.95 -5.49 -9.92
CA ILE A 83 -15.13 -4.65 -10.11
C ILE A 83 -16.00 -5.16 -11.25
N ASN A 84 -15.38 -5.84 -12.21
CA ASN A 84 -16.04 -6.43 -13.37
C ASN A 84 -16.25 -7.95 -13.24
N ASP A 85 -15.93 -8.51 -12.07
CA ASP A 85 -16.06 -9.92 -11.71
C ASP A 85 -15.28 -10.86 -12.66
N ASP A 86 -14.12 -10.39 -13.16
CA ASP A 86 -13.25 -11.15 -14.08
C ASP A 86 -12.15 -11.95 -13.37
N GLY A 87 -12.08 -11.86 -12.04
CA GLY A 87 -11.09 -12.51 -11.20
C GLY A 87 -9.78 -11.74 -11.03
N GLN A 88 -9.64 -10.57 -11.66
CA GLN A 88 -8.47 -9.69 -11.54
C GLN A 88 -8.82 -8.44 -10.72
N GLN A 89 -7.80 -7.83 -10.14
CA GLN A 89 -8.00 -6.64 -9.32
C GLN A 89 -7.97 -5.38 -10.19
N ASP A 90 -9.07 -4.65 -10.14
CA ASP A 90 -9.28 -3.37 -10.80
C ASP A 90 -8.96 -2.21 -9.85
N PHE A 91 -9.10 -0.97 -10.33
CA PHE A 91 -8.72 0.24 -9.61
C PHE A 91 -9.88 1.24 -9.53
N ILE A 92 -10.24 1.67 -8.33
CA ILE A 92 -11.11 2.84 -8.10
C ILE A 92 -10.28 4.00 -7.60
N ILE A 93 -10.38 5.13 -8.29
CA ILE A 93 -9.58 6.32 -8.05
C ILE A 93 -10.53 7.47 -7.77
N THR A 94 -10.40 8.07 -6.60
CA THR A 94 -11.17 9.25 -6.20
C THR A 94 -10.28 10.48 -6.10
N LYS A 95 -10.84 11.62 -6.49
CA LYS A 95 -10.27 12.97 -6.35
C LYS A 95 -11.42 13.90 -5.96
N SER A 96 -11.12 15.16 -5.61
CA SER A 96 -12.20 16.13 -5.42
C SER A 96 -13.08 16.18 -6.66
N ASP A 97 -14.37 15.98 -6.44
CA ASP A 97 -15.44 16.06 -7.42
C ASP A 97 -15.32 15.05 -8.58
N TYR A 98 -14.58 13.95 -8.39
CA TYR A 98 -14.30 12.97 -9.44
C TYR A 98 -14.08 11.56 -8.90
N ILE A 99 -14.67 10.58 -9.59
CA ILE A 99 -14.43 9.15 -9.39
C ILE A 99 -14.19 8.49 -10.75
N ALA A 100 -13.23 7.57 -10.81
CA ALA A 100 -12.98 6.77 -12.00
C ALA A 100 -12.62 5.33 -11.65
N VAL A 101 -13.08 4.44 -12.51
CA VAL A 101 -12.82 3.01 -12.44
C VAL A 101 -12.03 2.58 -13.68
N HIS A 102 -10.97 1.83 -13.45
CA HIS A 102 -10.16 1.21 -14.49
C HIS A 102 -10.02 -0.27 -14.20
N ASP A 103 -10.04 -1.11 -15.23
CA ASP A 103 -9.73 -2.53 -15.07
C ASP A 103 -8.24 -2.76 -14.72
N HIS A 104 -7.89 -4.00 -14.41
CA HIS A 104 -6.51 -4.43 -14.10
C HIS A 104 -5.46 -4.00 -15.16
N SER A 105 -5.87 -3.81 -16.42
CA SER A 105 -5.00 -3.38 -17.53
C SER A 105 -4.83 -1.86 -17.60
N GLY A 106 -5.57 -1.12 -16.79
CA GLY A 106 -5.63 0.34 -16.80
C GLY A 106 -6.60 0.92 -17.82
N LYS A 107 -7.43 0.10 -18.48
CA LYS A 107 -8.49 0.59 -19.35
C LYS A 107 -9.62 1.12 -18.48
N LYS A 108 -10.03 2.36 -18.73
CA LYS A 108 -11.15 2.98 -18.03
C LYS A 108 -12.45 2.23 -18.33
N LEU A 109 -13.14 1.75 -17.28
CA LEU A 109 -14.50 1.23 -17.37
C LEU A 109 -15.49 2.40 -17.42
N TRP A 110 -15.44 3.27 -16.42
CA TRP A 110 -16.26 4.49 -16.35
C TRP A 110 -15.62 5.58 -15.48
N ALA A 111 -16.14 6.81 -15.59
CA ALA A 111 -15.78 7.92 -14.71
C ALA A 111 -16.94 8.90 -14.60
N LYS A 112 -17.07 9.56 -13.44
CA LYS A 112 -18.11 10.56 -13.18
C LYS A 112 -17.52 11.81 -12.53
N GLN A 113 -17.94 12.98 -13.02
CA GLN A 113 -17.74 14.26 -12.35
C GLN A 113 -18.89 14.45 -11.36
N ILE A 114 -18.63 14.20 -10.08
CA ILE A 114 -19.64 14.15 -9.03
C ILE A 114 -19.04 14.65 -7.73
N ASN A 115 -19.80 15.40 -6.93
CA ASN A 115 -19.41 16.04 -5.67
C ASN A 115 -19.14 15.04 -4.52
N ILE A 116 -18.34 14.01 -4.80
CA ILE A 116 -17.96 12.95 -3.88
C ILE A 116 -17.33 13.52 -2.60
N GLN A 117 -17.71 12.92 -1.47
CA GLN A 117 -17.18 13.19 -0.15
C GLN A 117 -15.83 12.50 -0.01
N VAL A 118 -14.83 13.08 -0.67
CA VAL A 118 -13.43 12.80 -0.39
C VAL A 118 -12.95 13.83 0.61
N VAL A 119 -12.47 13.40 1.76
CA VAL A 119 -12.06 14.31 2.82
C VAL A 119 -10.71 13.96 3.41
N GLY A 120 -10.00 14.98 3.88
CA GLY A 120 -8.91 14.81 4.85
C GLY A 120 -9.48 14.37 6.21
N LYS A 121 -8.71 14.52 7.29
CA LYS A 121 -9.13 14.15 8.67
C LYS A 121 -10.58 14.56 8.96
N SER A 122 -11.49 13.59 8.91
CA SER A 122 -12.95 13.78 9.06
C SER A 122 -13.58 12.77 9.99
N GLU A 123 -12.74 11.96 10.65
CA GLU A 123 -13.12 11.04 11.70
C GLU A 123 -13.84 11.80 12.84
N GLN A 124 -13.47 13.07 13.07
CA GLN A 124 -14.10 13.95 14.05
C GLN A 124 -15.54 14.38 13.68
N ASN A 125 -15.93 14.23 12.41
CA ASN A 125 -17.26 14.56 11.91
C ASN A 125 -18.09 13.30 11.60
N GLY A 126 -17.61 12.11 11.99
CA GLY A 126 -18.28 10.84 11.72
C GLY A 126 -18.18 10.37 10.26
N LEU A 127 -17.24 10.91 9.47
CA LEU A 127 -17.03 10.55 8.07
C LEU A 127 -15.74 9.74 7.87
N PRO A 128 -15.62 8.97 6.78
CA PRO A 128 -14.39 8.21 6.47
C PRO A 128 -13.13 9.08 6.46
N GLY A 129 -12.06 8.53 7.01
CA GLY A 129 -10.75 9.18 7.14
C GLY A 129 -9.90 9.20 5.87
N THR A 130 -8.64 9.62 6.03
CA THR A 130 -7.71 9.88 4.90
C THR A 130 -7.33 8.63 4.07
N HIS A 131 -7.58 7.43 4.59
CA HIS A 131 -7.10 6.17 4.00
C HIS A 131 -8.18 5.33 3.29
N GLY A 132 -9.36 5.91 3.05
CA GLY A 132 -10.43 5.31 2.25
C GLY A 132 -11.55 6.32 2.01
N PRO A 133 -11.26 7.45 1.32
CA PRO A 133 -12.15 8.60 1.32
C PRO A 133 -13.40 8.33 0.47
N GLY A 134 -14.48 8.00 1.16
CA GLY A 134 -15.85 8.08 0.65
C GLY A 134 -16.22 7.06 -0.42
N VAL A 135 -15.41 6.01 -0.65
CA VAL A 135 -15.71 4.90 -1.56
C VAL A 135 -15.51 3.56 -0.85
N GLN A 136 -16.43 2.62 -1.09
CA GLN A 136 -16.31 1.20 -0.79
C GLN A 136 -16.76 0.40 -2.02
N ALA A 137 -16.42 -0.88 -2.06
CA ALA A 137 -16.91 -1.77 -3.09
C ALA A 137 -17.10 -3.18 -2.53
N ALA A 138 -18.25 -3.77 -2.84
CA ALA A 138 -18.68 -5.09 -2.39
C ALA A 138 -19.96 -5.49 -3.11
N ASP A 139 -20.25 -6.79 -3.14
CA ASP A 139 -21.61 -7.31 -3.38
C ASP A 139 -22.49 -6.93 -2.19
N VAL A 140 -23.39 -5.96 -2.37
CA VAL A 140 -24.26 -5.45 -1.29
C VAL A 140 -25.71 -5.88 -1.43
N ASP A 141 -26.11 -6.34 -2.61
CA ASP A 141 -27.48 -6.83 -2.85
C ASP A 141 -27.60 -8.36 -2.92
N GLY A 142 -26.47 -9.07 -2.91
CA GLY A 142 -26.37 -10.52 -2.86
C GLY A 142 -26.49 -11.20 -4.23
N ASP A 143 -26.34 -10.47 -5.34
CA ASP A 143 -26.45 -11.00 -6.69
C ASP A 143 -25.14 -11.60 -7.25
N GLN A 144 -24.06 -11.56 -6.45
CA GLN A 144 -22.69 -11.97 -6.78
C GLN A 144 -21.98 -11.07 -7.78
N LYS A 145 -22.48 -9.85 -8.02
CA LYS A 145 -21.74 -8.79 -8.69
C LYS A 145 -21.23 -7.79 -7.67
N THR A 146 -20.18 -7.07 -8.05
CA THR A 146 -19.60 -6.04 -7.21
C THR A 146 -20.26 -4.69 -7.46
N GLU A 147 -20.75 -4.03 -6.40
CA GLU A 147 -21.20 -2.63 -6.45
C GLU A 147 -20.10 -1.68 -5.97
N VAL A 148 -20.20 -0.42 -6.40
CA VAL A 148 -19.42 0.70 -5.88
C VAL A 148 -20.33 1.61 -5.07
N LEU A 149 -19.95 1.82 -3.82
CA LEU A 149 -20.66 2.65 -2.86
C LEU A 149 -19.88 3.92 -2.61
N PHE A 150 -20.52 5.09 -2.69
CA PHE A 150 -19.86 6.34 -2.36
C PHE A 150 -20.78 7.41 -1.80
N LEU A 151 -20.21 8.27 -0.95
CA LEU A 151 -20.93 9.40 -0.37
C LEU A 151 -20.70 10.66 -1.19
N THR A 152 -21.73 11.50 -1.33
CA THR A 152 -21.63 12.87 -1.86
C THR A 152 -21.74 13.90 -0.75
N LYS A 153 -21.26 15.12 -1.01
CA LYS A 153 -21.26 16.25 -0.05
C LYS A 153 -22.65 16.67 0.42
N ASP A 154 -23.71 16.25 -0.26
CA ASP A 154 -25.11 16.47 0.12
C ASP A 154 -25.68 15.37 1.04
N ASN A 155 -24.81 14.50 1.57
CA ASN A 155 -25.14 13.37 2.45
C ASN A 155 -25.93 12.25 1.77
N THR A 156 -25.77 12.09 0.46
CA THR A 156 -26.35 10.95 -0.28
C THR A 156 -25.36 9.80 -0.36
N LEU A 157 -25.81 8.58 -0.08
CA LEU A 157 -25.10 7.35 -0.41
C LEU A 157 -25.57 6.88 -1.78
N HIS A 158 -24.64 6.82 -2.73
CA HIS A 158 -24.84 6.19 -4.03
C HIS A 158 -24.37 4.75 -3.97
N ILE A 159 -25.13 3.85 -4.58
CA ILE A 159 -24.77 2.46 -4.84
C ILE A 159 -24.99 2.26 -6.33
N VAL A 160 -23.95 1.83 -7.02
CA VAL A 160 -23.98 1.65 -8.47
C VAL A 160 -23.31 0.33 -8.86
N GLU A 161 -23.74 -0.30 -9.95
CA GLU A 161 -23.07 -1.49 -10.45
C GLU A 161 -21.59 -1.18 -10.76
N GLY A 162 -20.70 -2.07 -10.35
CA GLY A 162 -19.27 -1.88 -10.50
C GLY A 162 -18.84 -1.74 -11.96
N PHE A 163 -19.36 -2.58 -12.84
CA PHE A 163 -18.91 -2.63 -14.23
C PHE A 163 -19.23 -1.36 -15.04
N ASN A 164 -20.39 -0.74 -14.82
CA ASN A 164 -20.92 0.34 -15.68
C ASN A 164 -21.22 1.66 -14.96
N GLY A 165 -21.40 1.63 -13.63
CA GLY A 165 -21.48 2.79 -12.75
C GLY A 165 -22.76 3.61 -12.81
#